data_AF-A0A6G8CEQ3-F1
#
_entry.id   AF-A0A6G8CEQ3-F1
#
_cell.length_a   1.000
_cell.length_b   1.000
_cell.length_c   1.000
_cell.angle_alpha   90.00
_cell.angle_beta   90.00
_cell.angle_gamma   90.00
#
_symmetry.space_group_name_H-M   'P 1'
#
loop_
_entity.id
_entity.type
_entity.pdbx_description
1 polymer ?
#
loop_
_entity_poly.entity_id
_entity_poly.type
_entity_poly.pdbx_seq_one_letter_code
_entity_poly.pdbx_strand_id
1 'polypeptide(L)'
;MRNLLFAFCCLFLLLVRPAQAQELLAEVSVTTENVTIADQQLVQQMRTDIQSFLNTRTWTNVTYRPEERIRFRLFVGITAIPQTGSYKATARIITERPVYGTGYQTNLLSFADRGWSFNYSPRIRSTIPTTYLCRICRRC
;
A
#
# COMPACT_ATOMS: atom_id res chain seq x y z
N MET A 1 -15.67 -42.88 -14.56
CA MET A 1 -15.60 -41.43 -14.89
C MET A 1 -15.43 -40.54 -13.66
N ARG A 2 -16.12 -40.77 -12.53
CA ARG A 2 -15.99 -39.98 -11.28
C ARG A 2 -14.56 -39.95 -10.69
N ASN A 3 -13.85 -41.09 -10.73
CA ASN A 3 -12.51 -41.23 -10.17
C ASN A 3 -11.44 -40.49 -11.01
N LEU A 4 -11.70 -40.37 -12.32
CA LEU A 4 -10.81 -39.69 -13.27
C LEU A 4 -10.97 -38.16 -13.18
N LEU A 5 -12.19 -37.68 -12.90
CA LEU A 5 -12.48 -36.29 -12.53
C LEU A 5 -11.76 -35.88 -11.24
N PHE A 6 -11.73 -36.76 -10.23
CA PHE A 6 -11.01 -36.52 -8.99
C PHE A 6 -9.49 -36.41 -9.21
N ALA A 7 -8.93 -37.27 -10.05
CA ALA A 7 -7.51 -37.22 -10.42
C ALA A 7 -7.14 -35.91 -11.16
N PHE A 8 -8.00 -35.46 -12.08
CA PHE A 8 -7.79 -34.21 -12.81
C PHE A 8 -7.88 -32.99 -11.89
N CYS A 9 -8.77 -33.01 -10.90
CA CYS A 9 -8.92 -31.95 -9.89
C CYS A 9 -7.70 -31.87 -8.95
N CYS A 10 -7.18 -33.02 -8.50
CA CYS A 10 -5.93 -33.07 -7.71
C CYS A 10 -4.72 -32.57 -8.50
N LEU A 11 -4.63 -32.89 -9.80
CA LEU A 11 -3.55 -32.41 -10.66
C LEU A 11 -3.59 -30.88 -10.83
N PHE A 12 -4.79 -30.30 -10.94
CA PHE A 12 -4.97 -28.86 -11.05
C PHE A 12 -4.56 -28.11 -9.76
N LEU A 13 -4.81 -28.71 -8.59
CA LEU A 13 -4.41 -28.14 -7.29
C LEU A 13 -2.89 -28.11 -7.08
N LEU A 14 -2.14 -29.00 -7.72
CA LEU A 14 -0.66 -29.04 -7.63
C LEU A 14 0.05 -27.98 -8.49
N LEU A 15 -0.66 -27.29 -9.39
CA LEU A 15 -0.10 -26.27 -10.27
C LEU A 15 -0.11 -24.86 -9.66
N VAL A 16 -0.73 -24.67 -8.50
CA VAL A 16 -0.81 -23.36 -7.84
C VAL A 16 0.49 -23.10 -7.07
N ARG A 17 1.43 -22.37 -7.68
CA ARG A 17 2.61 -21.87 -6.97
C ARG A 17 2.25 -20.68 -6.07
N PRO A 18 2.83 -20.56 -4.87
CA PRO A 18 2.64 -19.38 -4.03
C PRO A 18 3.24 -18.16 -4.74
N ALA A 19 2.45 -17.09 -4.84
CA ALA A 19 2.91 -15.82 -5.36
C ALA A 19 4.04 -15.28 -4.46
N GLN A 20 5.15 -14.88 -5.09
CA GLN A 20 6.30 -14.33 -4.39
C GLN A 20 6.02 -12.84 -4.16
N ALA A 21 5.81 -12.46 -2.90
CA ALA A 21 5.78 -11.06 -2.53
C ALA A 21 7.11 -10.39 -2.96
N GLN A 22 7.04 -9.13 -3.36
CA GLN A 22 8.19 -8.30 -3.72
C GLN A 22 8.35 -7.19 -2.66
N GLU A 23 9.58 -6.70 -2.48
CA GLU A 23 9.84 -5.55 -1.60
C GLU A 23 9.33 -4.25 -2.22
N LEU A 24 8.84 -3.37 -1.35
CA LEU A 24 8.26 -2.10 -1.74
C LEU A 24 9.13 -0.92 -1.33
N LEU A 25 9.10 0.11 -2.16
CA LEU A 25 9.64 1.43 -1.88
C LEU A 25 8.46 2.40 -1.85
N ALA A 26 8.02 2.77 -0.65
CA ALA A 26 6.86 3.62 -0.45
C ALA A 26 7.24 5.11 -0.38
N GLU A 27 6.50 5.90 -1.16
CA GLU A 27 6.49 7.35 -1.13
C GLU A 27 5.09 7.83 -0.79
N VAL A 28 4.98 8.69 0.22
CA VAL A 28 3.70 9.17 0.76
C VAL A 28 3.66 10.67 0.64
N SER A 29 2.62 11.18 -0.03
CA SER A 29 2.32 12.59 -0.14
C SER A 29 0.96 12.86 0.51
N VAL A 30 0.92 13.85 1.40
CA VAL A 30 -0.29 14.27 2.11
C VAL A 30 -0.55 15.73 1.78
N THR A 31 -1.72 16.03 1.22
CA THR A 31 -2.14 17.38 0.84
C THR A 31 -3.43 17.75 1.56
N THR A 32 -3.58 19.04 1.88
CA THR A 32 -4.70 19.59 2.65
C THR A 32 -5.42 20.69 1.87
N GLU A 33 -5.64 20.50 0.57
CA GLU A 33 -6.12 21.57 -0.35
C GLU A 33 -7.48 22.16 0.07
N ASN A 34 -8.32 21.36 0.73
CA ASN A 34 -9.70 21.74 1.06
C ASN A 34 -9.93 22.04 2.56
N VAL A 35 -8.88 21.95 3.41
CA VAL A 35 -9.00 22.13 4.87
C VAL A 35 -7.78 22.86 5.43
N THR A 36 -8.01 23.97 6.13
CA THR A 36 -6.97 24.66 6.89
C THR A 36 -6.70 23.90 8.18
N ILE A 37 -5.59 23.16 8.23
CA ILE A 37 -5.16 22.48 9.44
C ILE A 37 -4.32 23.44 10.29
N ALA A 38 -4.69 23.61 11.56
CA ALA A 38 -3.99 24.49 12.49
C ALA A 38 -2.55 24.04 12.78
N ASP A 39 -2.33 22.72 12.80
CA ASP A 39 -1.02 22.10 13.04
C ASP A 39 -0.50 21.36 11.81
N GLN A 40 0.29 22.06 11.00
CA GLN A 40 0.98 21.48 9.85
C GLN A 40 2.08 20.48 10.26
N GLN A 41 2.63 20.59 11.47
CA GLN A 41 3.65 19.66 11.96
C GLN A 41 3.05 18.28 12.18
N LEU A 42 1.82 18.20 12.68
CA LEU A 42 1.10 16.94 12.84
C LEU A 42 0.91 16.19 11.51
N VAL A 43 0.62 16.92 10.43
CA VAL A 43 0.49 16.33 9.08
C VAL A 43 1.83 15.81 8.57
N GLN A 44 2.91 16.55 8.79
CA GLN A 44 4.25 16.14 8.39
C GLN A 44 4.76 14.92 9.17
N GLN A 45 4.44 14.86 10.46
CA GLN A 45 4.70 13.69 11.30
C GLN A 45 3.92 12.49 10.79
N MET A 46 2.62 12.65 10.51
CA MET A 46 1.76 11.60 9.96
C MET A 46 2.34 11.04 8.65
N ARG A 47 2.73 11.90 7.71
CA ARG A 47 3.38 11.50 6.45
C ARG A 47 4.62 10.64 6.71
N THR A 48 5.49 11.09 7.61
CA THR A 48 6.75 10.42 7.96
C THR A 48 6.49 9.08 8.65
N ASP A 49 5.51 9.02 9.54
CA ASP A 49 5.13 7.80 10.26
C ASP A 49 4.52 6.75 9.31
N ILE A 50 3.67 7.16 8.37
CA ILE A 50 3.15 6.27 7.32
C ILE A 50 4.30 5.75 6.45
N GLN A 51 5.17 6.65 5.97
CA GLN A 51 6.27 6.29 5.08
C GLN A 51 7.28 5.36 5.75
N SER A 52 7.63 5.61 7.02
CA SER A 52 8.52 4.74 7.79
C SER A 52 7.88 3.40 8.09
N PHE A 53 6.59 3.36 8.43
CA PHE A 53 5.87 2.11 8.64
C PHE A 53 5.89 1.19 7.41
N LEU A 54 5.72 1.76 6.22
CA LEU A 54 5.72 1.00 4.96
C LEU A 54 7.10 0.48 4.59
N ASN A 55 8.14 1.31 4.71
CA ASN A 55 9.50 0.98 4.27
C ASN A 55 10.29 0.15 5.29
N THR A 56 10.00 0.25 6.59
CA THR A 56 10.70 -0.53 7.63
C THR A 56 10.18 -1.95 7.75
N ARG A 57 8.95 -2.22 7.28
CA ARG A 57 8.39 -3.56 7.31
C ARG A 57 9.01 -4.41 6.21
N THR A 58 9.55 -5.57 6.59
CA THR A 58 9.97 -6.60 5.63
C THR A 58 8.74 -7.34 5.11
N TRP A 59 8.57 -7.36 3.79
CA TRP A 59 7.43 -8.02 3.13
C TRP A 59 7.82 -9.39 2.57
N THR A 60 9.12 -9.60 2.37
CA THR A 60 9.72 -10.77 1.77
C THR A 60 10.97 -11.16 2.55
N ASN A 61 11.46 -12.38 2.32
CA ASN A 61 12.71 -12.86 2.90
C ASN A 61 13.92 -12.67 1.95
N VAL A 62 13.76 -11.91 0.86
CA VAL A 62 14.79 -11.75 -0.18
C VAL A 62 15.31 -10.32 -0.16
N THR A 63 16.62 -10.15 -0.29
CA THR A 63 17.25 -8.83 -0.37
C THR A 63 17.18 -8.31 -1.80
N TYR A 64 16.47 -7.20 -2.02
CA TYR A 64 16.36 -6.52 -3.31
C TYR A 64 17.21 -5.25 -3.35
N ARG A 65 17.80 -4.98 -4.52
CA ARG A 65 18.45 -3.69 -4.78
C ARG A 65 17.39 -2.58 -4.83
N PRO A 66 17.70 -1.34 -4.40
CA PRO A 66 16.73 -0.24 -4.40
C PRO A 66 16.09 0.00 -5.78
N GLU A 67 16.83 -0.22 -6.86
CA GLU A 67 16.37 -0.10 -8.25
C GLU A 67 15.37 -1.19 -8.70
N GLU A 68 15.29 -2.32 -8.00
CA GLU A 68 14.41 -3.44 -8.34
C GLU A 68 13.10 -3.42 -7.53
N ARG A 69 13.03 -2.60 -6.48
CA ARG A 69 11.86 -2.49 -5.61
C ARG A 69 10.68 -1.91 -6.36
N ILE A 70 9.49 -2.40 -6.05
CA ILE A 70 8.24 -1.83 -6.58
C ILE A 70 8.07 -0.44 -5.96
N ARG A 71 7.83 0.56 -6.79
CA ARG A 71 7.49 1.91 -6.32
C ARG A 71 6.02 1.94 -5.94
N PHE A 72 5.74 2.30 -4.70
CA PHE A 72 4.38 2.49 -4.18
C PHE A 72 4.21 3.98 -3.86
N ARG A 73 3.29 4.65 -4.54
CA ARG A 73 2.94 6.05 -4.28
C ARG A 73 1.57 6.12 -3.65
N LEU A 74 1.49 6.70 -2.45
CA LEU A 74 0.26 6.98 -1.75
C LEU A 74 0.04 8.49 -1.70
N PHE A 75 -1.05 8.93 -2.32
CA PHE A 75 -1.53 10.30 -2.25
C PHE A 75 -2.71 10.35 -1.30
N VAL A 76 -2.64 11.24 -0.32
CA VAL A 76 -3.68 11.43 0.69
C VAL A 76 -4.13 12.88 0.64
N GLY A 77 -5.39 13.11 0.28
CA GLY A 77 -6.02 14.43 0.33
C GLY A 77 -6.96 14.51 1.53
N ILE A 78 -6.66 15.31 2.55
CA ILE A 78 -7.57 15.48 3.69
C ILE A 78 -8.74 16.38 3.28
N THR A 79 -9.97 15.89 3.44
CA THR A 79 -11.19 16.58 3.01
C THR A 79 -11.99 17.19 4.17
N ALA A 80 -11.97 16.56 5.35
CA ALA A 80 -12.67 17.08 6.53
C ALA A 80 -12.11 16.49 7.83
N ILE A 81 -12.26 17.23 8.93
CA ILE A 81 -11.87 16.82 10.28
C ILE A 81 -13.13 16.85 11.14
N PRO A 82 -13.92 15.75 11.19
CA PRO A 82 -15.16 15.73 11.97
C PRO A 82 -14.93 15.89 13.47
N GLN A 83 -13.81 15.37 13.99
CA GLN A 83 -13.43 15.45 15.40
C GLN A 83 -11.90 15.52 15.50
N THR A 84 -11.36 16.12 16.56
CA THR A 84 -9.91 16.16 16.79
C THR A 84 -9.34 14.74 16.84
N GLY A 85 -8.38 14.45 15.95
CA GLY A 85 -7.79 13.11 15.81
C GLY A 85 -8.52 12.16 14.86
N SER A 86 -9.67 12.56 14.30
CA SER A 86 -10.40 11.82 13.27
C SER A 86 -10.40 12.59 11.95
N TYR A 87 -9.98 11.93 10.88
CA TYR A 87 -9.76 12.55 9.58
C TYR A 87 -10.55 11.81 8.51
N LYS A 88 -11.28 12.57 7.70
CA LYS A 88 -11.84 12.12 6.41
C LYS A 88 -10.92 12.59 5.29
N ALA A 89 -10.55 11.67 4.43
CA ALA A 89 -9.61 11.89 3.35
C ALA A 89 -9.98 11.07 2.11
N THR A 90 -9.39 11.46 0.99
CA THR A 90 -9.33 10.67 -0.23
C THR A 90 -7.93 10.08 -0.36
N ALA A 91 -7.82 8.78 -0.57
CA ALA A 91 -6.57 8.09 -0.85
C ALA A 91 -6.48 7.72 -2.33
N ARG A 92 -5.32 7.91 -2.95
CA ARG A 92 -5.00 7.33 -4.25
C ARG A 92 -3.69 6.55 -4.14
N ILE A 93 -3.74 5.31 -4.57
CA ILE A 93 -2.63 4.39 -4.56
C ILE A 93 -2.23 4.13 -6.00
N ILE A 94 -0.95 4.28 -6.30
CA ILE A 94 -0.35 3.93 -7.58
C ILE A 94 0.86 3.04 -7.30
N THR A 95 0.95 1.89 -7.96
CA THR A 95 2.12 1.02 -7.88
C THR A 95 2.75 0.84 -9.24
N GLU A 96 4.07 0.99 -9.31
CA GLU A 96 4.85 0.97 -10.54
C GLU A 96 6.01 0.00 -10.40
N ARG A 97 6.20 -0.84 -11.42
CA ARG A 97 7.34 -1.75 -11.51
C ARG A 97 8.36 -1.23 -12.52
N PRO A 98 9.63 -1.02 -12.14
CA PRO A 98 10.68 -0.73 -13.10
C PRO A 98 10.97 -1.98 -13.97
N VAL A 99 11.10 -1.78 -15.27
CA VAL A 99 11.47 -2.86 -16.21
C VAL A 99 12.98 -2.99 -16.23
N TYR A 100 13.49 -4.19 -15.90
CA TYR A 100 14.92 -4.47 -15.80
C TYR A 100 15.68 -4.05 -17.07
N GLY A 101 16.82 -3.40 -16.88
CA GLY A 101 17.70 -2.97 -17.99
C GLY A 101 17.14 -1.81 -18.81
N THR A 102 16.06 -1.16 -18.39
CA THR A 102 15.48 0.00 -19.07
C THR A 102 15.11 1.11 -18.09
N GLY A 103 14.92 2.33 -18.61
CA GLY A 103 14.39 3.46 -17.84
C GLY A 103 12.85 3.46 -17.73
N TYR A 104 12.16 2.45 -18.24
CA TYR A 104 10.70 2.42 -18.30
C TYR A 104 10.09 1.88 -17.00
N GLN A 105 8.98 2.50 -16.59
CA GLN A 105 8.18 2.08 -15.45
C GLN A 105 6.80 1.64 -15.95
N THR A 106 6.35 0.48 -15.49
CA THR A 106 5.02 -0.06 -15.84
C THR A 106 4.09 0.09 -14.63
N ASN A 107 2.93 0.72 -14.83
CA ASN A 107 1.90 0.82 -13.80
C ASN A 107 1.25 -0.56 -13.58
N LEU A 108 1.31 -1.06 -12.36
CA LEU A 108 0.71 -2.34 -11.96
C LEU A 108 -0.71 -2.15 -11.43
N LEU A 109 -0.94 -1.12 -10.61
CA LEU A 109 -2.21 -0.87 -9.95
C LEU A 109 -2.43 0.62 -9.78
N SER A 110 -3.61 1.10 -10.14
CA SER A 110 -4.10 2.41 -9.75
C SER A 110 -5.46 2.28 -9.10
N PHE A 111 -5.56 2.69 -7.84
CA PHE A 111 -6.78 2.62 -7.06
C PHE A 111 -7.03 3.96 -6.36
N ALA A 112 -8.28 4.42 -6.34
CA ALA A 112 -8.67 5.63 -5.67
C ALA A 112 -9.85 5.36 -4.74
N ASP A 113 -9.69 5.70 -3.48
CA ASP A 113 -10.71 5.63 -2.44
C ASP A 113 -11.09 7.06 -2.02
N ARG A 114 -12.38 7.40 -2.16
CA ARG A 114 -12.91 8.72 -1.80
C ARG A 114 -13.48 8.77 -0.38
N GLY A 115 -13.67 7.62 0.25
CA GLY A 115 -14.35 7.49 1.54
C GLY A 115 -13.41 7.12 2.67
N TRP A 116 -12.13 7.49 2.59
CA TRP A 116 -11.15 7.01 3.54
C TRP A 116 -11.25 7.78 4.86
N SER A 117 -11.72 7.10 5.91
CA SER A 117 -11.79 7.64 7.26
C SER A 117 -10.75 6.94 8.13
N PHE A 118 -9.89 7.70 8.80
CA PHE A 118 -8.90 7.15 9.72
C PHE A 118 -8.73 8.03 10.96
N ASN A 119 -8.29 7.41 12.04
CA ASN A 119 -7.94 8.12 13.26
C ASN A 119 -6.41 8.13 13.38
N TYR A 120 -5.85 9.27 13.75
CA TYR A 120 -4.41 9.42 13.92
C TYR A 120 -4.09 10.13 15.23
N SER A 121 -3.21 9.50 16.01
CA SER A 121 -2.64 10.06 17.23
C SER A 121 -1.13 9.84 17.18
N PRO A 122 -0.30 10.88 17.37
CA PRO A 122 1.17 10.76 17.33
C PRO A 122 1.74 9.73 18.31
N ARG A 123 1.00 9.39 19.37
CA ARG A 123 1.43 8.42 20.38
C ARG A 123 1.20 6.96 19.94
N ILE A 124 0.30 6.69 19.01
CA ILE A 124 -0.08 5.34 18.60
C ILE A 124 0.29 5.17 17.14
N ARG A 125 1.42 4.50 16.89
CA ARG A 125 2.02 4.30 15.56
C ARG A 125 1.25 3.30 14.67
N SER A 126 0.08 2.81 15.09
CA SER A 126 -0.64 1.71 14.45
C SER A 126 -2.13 1.98 14.29
N THR A 127 -2.54 2.89 13.41
CA THR A 127 -3.98 3.02 13.06
C THR A 127 -4.22 3.41 11.61
N ILE A 128 -3.27 3.14 10.72
CA ILE A 128 -3.60 3.08 9.30
C ILE A 128 -4.31 1.74 9.12
N PRO A 129 -5.57 1.70 8.64
CA PRO A 129 -6.24 0.44 8.38
C PRO A 129 -5.41 -0.37 7.37
N THR A 130 -4.77 -1.42 7.86
CA THR A 130 -3.91 -2.35 7.10
C THR A 130 -4.69 -3.14 6.04
N THR A 131 -6.00 -2.95 5.98
CA THR A 131 -6.93 -3.57 5.04
C THR A 131 -6.52 -3.34 3.58
N TYR A 132 -5.97 -2.17 3.25
CA TYR A 132 -5.56 -1.84 1.88
C TYR A 132 -4.16 -2.37 1.52
N LEU A 133 -3.28 -2.52 2.51
CA LEU A 133 -1.90 -3.00 2.31
C LEU A 133 -1.84 -4.51 2.10
N CYS A 134 -2.68 -5.27 2.81
CA CYS A 134 -2.69 -6.72 2.73
C CYS A 134 -3.05 -7.23 1.32
N ARG A 135 -3.86 -6.47 0.57
CA ARG A 135 -4.31 -6.86 -0.78
C ARG A 135 -3.26 -6.58 -1.87
N ILE A 136 -2.30 -5.68 -1.63
CA ILE A 136 -1.28 -5.30 -2.62
C ILE A 136 -0.08 -6.26 -2.56
N CYS A 137 0.39 -6.61 -1.37
CA CYS A 137 1.53 -7.53 -1.21
C CYS A 137 1.19 -9.02 -1.30
N ARG A 138 -0.07 -9.45 -1.09
CA ARG A 138 -0.46 -10.88 -1.21
C ARG A 138 -0.97 -11.29 -2.59
N ARG A 139 -1.14 -10.33 -3.51
CA ARG A 139 -1.79 -10.55 -4.81
C ARG A 139 -0.86 -10.33 -6.00
N CYS A 140 0.42 -10.08 -5.74
CA CYS A 140 1.51 -10.11 -6.72
C CYS A 140 2.33 -11.37 -6.50
#